data_AF-A0A0G0KA11-F1
#
_entry.id   AF-A0A0G0KA11-F1
#
_cell.length_a   1.000
_cell.length_b   1.000
_cell.length_c   1.000
_cell.angle_alpha   90.00
_cell.angle_beta   90.00
_cell.angle_gamma   90.00
#
_symmetry.space_group_name_H-M   'P 1'
#
loop_
_entity.id
_entity.type
_entity.pdbx_description
1 polymer ?
#
loop_
_entity_poly.entity_id
_entity_poly.type
_entity_poly.pdbx_seq_one_letter_code
_entity_poly.pdbx_strand_id
1 'polypeptide(L)'
;MEISAKKTKRQNTIDMRQKRQRELLLEKLRETHILGVACKKASISRAAYYRWREDKEFAIEADEALREGKETMNDFAESQLMKKVAEGNMHAIKYFLGYNKNEYRYRPDLIADMERHREMDEFRHSWKYIIEETKKIDDLKNENKQLMKKISELESSKNKPKNGAN
;
A
#
# COMPACT_ATOMS: atom_id res chain seq x y z
N MET A 1 53.94 -20.31 41.45
CA MET A 1 54.03 -19.47 40.23
C MET A 1 53.49 -20.15 38.97
N GLU A 2 53.63 -21.47 38.79
CA GLU A 2 53.18 -22.19 37.58
C GLU A 2 51.65 -22.17 37.32
N ILE A 3 50.83 -22.13 38.37
CA ILE A 3 49.36 -22.11 38.24
C ILE A 3 48.88 -20.80 37.59
N SER A 4 49.56 -19.68 37.89
CA SER A 4 49.25 -18.37 37.29
C SER A 4 49.59 -18.36 35.80
N ALA A 5 50.76 -18.88 35.41
CA ALA A 5 51.18 -18.95 34.01
C ALA A 5 50.27 -19.86 33.14
N LYS A 6 49.83 -21.01 33.68
CA LYS A 6 48.88 -21.89 32.98
C LYS A 6 47.49 -21.26 32.80
N LYS A 7 47.04 -20.45 33.76
CA LYS A 7 45.77 -19.72 33.69
C LYS A 7 45.79 -18.65 32.59
N THR A 8 46.87 -17.89 32.50
CA THR A 8 47.07 -16.86 31.47
C THR A 8 47.14 -17.45 30.05
N LYS A 9 47.84 -18.58 29.86
CA LYS A 9 47.94 -19.24 28.55
C LYS A 9 46.59 -19.78 28.04
N ARG A 10 45.75 -20.31 28.95
CA ARG A 10 44.39 -20.77 28.63
C ARG A 10 43.47 -19.61 28.25
N GLN A 11 43.53 -18.50 28.98
CA GLN A 11 42.72 -17.31 28.69
C GLN A 11 43.00 -16.77 27.28
N ASN A 12 44.28 -16.59 26.93
CA ASN A 12 44.67 -16.10 25.60
C ASN A 12 44.15 -16.99 24.46
N THR A 13 44.08 -18.31 24.66
CA THR A 13 43.57 -19.23 23.65
C THR A 13 42.06 -19.08 23.44
N ILE A 14 41.32 -18.83 24.52
CA ILE A 14 39.87 -18.61 24.47
C ILE A 14 39.56 -17.30 23.74
N ASP A 15 40.29 -16.23 24.06
CA ASP A 15 40.08 -14.91 23.46
C ASP A 15 40.36 -14.94 21.95
N MET A 16 41.44 -15.61 21.53
CA MET A 16 41.74 -15.81 20.11
C MET A 16 40.64 -16.60 19.38
N ARG A 17 40.08 -17.63 20.03
CA ARG A 17 38.96 -18.40 19.46
C ARG A 17 37.73 -17.51 19.30
N GLN A 18 37.37 -16.75 20.34
CA GLN A 18 36.21 -15.87 20.32
C GLN A 18 36.35 -14.79 19.25
N LYS A 19 37.53 -14.17 19.12
CA LYS A 19 37.82 -13.19 18.08
C LYS A 19 37.57 -13.77 16.68
N ARG A 20 38.14 -14.95 16.39
CA ARG A 20 37.94 -15.63 15.09
C ARG A 20 36.46 -15.97 14.83
N GLN A 21 35.72 -16.37 15.86
CA GLN A 21 34.30 -16.67 15.73
C GLN A 21 33.46 -15.40 15.49
N ARG A 22 33.81 -14.27 16.10
CA ARG A 22 33.19 -12.96 15.83
C ARG A 22 33.45 -12.53 14.39
N GLU A 23 34.71 -12.55 13.95
CA GLU A 23 35.11 -12.19 12.58
C GLU A 23 34.36 -13.05 11.54
N LEU A 24 34.36 -14.38 11.75
CA LEU A 24 33.65 -15.30 10.86
C LEU A 24 32.13 -15.04 10.85
N LEU A 25 31.53 -14.73 12.01
CA LEU A 25 30.11 -14.38 12.05
C LEU A 25 29.82 -13.13 11.23
N LEU A 26 30.61 -12.07 11.40
CA LEU A 26 30.44 -10.82 10.68
C LEU A 26 30.56 -11.04 9.17
N GLU A 27 31.56 -11.82 8.72
CA GLU A 27 31.69 -12.24 7.32
C GLU A 27 30.42 -12.93 6.80
N LYS A 28 29.84 -13.87 7.56
CA LYS A 28 28.62 -14.58 7.14
C LYS A 28 27.35 -13.75 7.24
N LEU A 29 27.34 -12.71 8.07
CA LEU A 29 26.25 -11.73 8.10
C LEU A 29 26.28 -10.87 6.83
N ARG A 30 27.46 -10.45 6.37
CA ARG A 30 27.64 -9.73 5.08
C ARG A 30 27.21 -10.54 3.86
N GLU A 31 27.18 -11.87 3.95
CA GLU A 31 26.73 -12.71 2.83
C GLU A 31 25.20 -12.89 2.78
N THR A 32 24.49 -12.93 3.91
CA THR A 32 23.10 -13.44 3.93
C THR A 32 22.11 -12.60 4.73
N HIS A 33 22.56 -11.68 5.60
CA HIS A 33 21.79 -10.97 6.64
C HIS A 33 20.90 -11.84 7.57
N ILE A 34 20.77 -13.15 7.32
CA ILE A 34 19.91 -14.07 8.06
C ILE A 34 20.72 -14.59 9.24
N LEU A 35 20.50 -13.99 10.41
CA LEU A 35 21.25 -14.29 11.63
C LEU A 35 21.34 -15.80 11.95
N GLY A 36 20.24 -16.54 11.80
CA GLY A 36 20.23 -17.98 12.06
C GLY A 36 21.17 -18.78 11.15
N VAL A 37 21.23 -18.41 9.86
CA VAL A 37 22.11 -19.04 8.87
C VAL A 37 23.56 -18.66 9.15
N ALA A 38 23.84 -17.38 9.42
CA ALA A 38 25.18 -16.89 9.74
C ALA A 38 25.72 -17.55 11.03
N CYS A 39 24.90 -17.62 12.10
CA CYS A 39 25.27 -18.29 13.34
C CYS A 39 25.61 -19.77 13.13
N LYS A 40 24.80 -20.48 12.32
CA LYS A 40 25.05 -21.89 11.97
C LYS A 40 26.36 -22.05 11.21
N LYS A 41 26.61 -21.21 10.20
CA LYS A 41 27.86 -21.21 9.42
C LYS A 41 29.08 -20.89 10.28
N ALA A 42 28.95 -19.96 11.24
CA ALA A 42 30.02 -19.58 12.16
C ALA A 42 30.17 -20.54 13.37
N SER A 43 29.34 -21.60 13.46
CA SER A 43 29.32 -22.54 14.58
C SER A 43 29.13 -21.86 15.94
N ILE A 44 28.22 -20.89 16.02
CA ILE A 44 27.83 -20.19 17.25
C ILE A 44 26.33 -20.30 17.50
N SER A 45 25.93 -20.14 18.76
CA SER A 45 24.50 -20.00 19.11
C SER A 45 24.03 -18.56 18.97
N ARG A 46 22.72 -18.36 18.76
CA ARG A 46 22.11 -17.02 18.81
C ARG A 46 22.30 -16.35 20.17
N ALA A 47 22.28 -17.12 21.25
CA ALA A 47 22.56 -16.60 22.60
C ALA A 47 23.97 -16.02 22.72
N ALA A 48 24.98 -16.66 22.11
CA ALA A 48 26.34 -16.12 22.10
C ALA A 48 26.41 -14.80 21.33
N TYR A 49 25.75 -14.70 20.17
CA TYR A 49 25.63 -13.45 19.42
C TYR A 49 25.00 -12.32 20.25
N TYR A 50 23.86 -12.58 20.91
CA TYR A 50 23.20 -11.54 21.70
C TYR A 50 24.05 -11.08 22.89
N ARG A 51 24.79 -11.98 23.54
CA ARG A 51 25.78 -11.59 24.55
C ARG A 51 26.89 -10.71 23.97
N TRP A 52 27.40 -11.05 22.78
CA TRP A 52 28.43 -10.23 22.13
C TRP A 52 27.92 -8.86 21.70
N ARG A 53 26.61 -8.70 21.45
CA ARG A 53 25.98 -7.41 21.16
C ARG A 53 25.87 -6.48 22.36
N GLU A 54 26.14 -6.95 23.58
CA GLU A 54 26.26 -6.07 24.75
C GLU A 54 27.53 -5.20 24.66
N ASP A 55 28.53 -5.65 23.92
CA ASP A 55 29.69 -4.86 23.52
C ASP A 55 29.33 -3.93 22.35
N LYS A 56 29.48 -2.63 22.56
CA LYS A 56 29.06 -1.57 21.64
C LYS A 56 29.80 -1.63 20.31
N GLU A 57 31.10 -1.94 20.31
CA GLU A 57 31.90 -1.97 19.08
C GLU A 57 31.39 -3.07 18.16
N PHE A 58 31.21 -4.27 18.71
CA PHE A 58 30.67 -5.39 17.95
C PHE A 58 29.21 -5.21 17.54
N ALA A 59 28.40 -4.52 18.34
CA ALA A 59 27.03 -4.21 17.96
C ALA A 59 26.98 -3.37 16.67
N ILE A 60 27.84 -2.35 16.58
CA ILE A 60 27.97 -1.50 15.39
C ILE A 60 28.45 -2.31 14.18
N GLU A 61 29.51 -3.11 14.35
CA GLU A 61 30.03 -3.98 13.27
C GLU A 61 28.98 -4.98 12.79
N ALA A 62 28.20 -5.56 13.71
CA ALA A 62 27.15 -6.50 13.38
C ALA A 62 25.98 -5.85 12.62
N ASP A 63 25.58 -4.64 13.03
CA ASP A 63 24.52 -3.89 12.35
C ASP A 63 24.95 -3.47 10.94
N GLU A 64 26.22 -3.07 10.77
CA GLU A 64 26.80 -2.79 9.45
C GLU A 64 26.86 -4.05 8.59
N ALA A 65 27.36 -5.17 9.12
CA ALA A 65 27.41 -6.43 8.39
C ALA A 65 26.00 -6.93 7.98
N LEU A 66 24.99 -6.71 8.83
CA LEU A 66 23.59 -7.01 8.51
C LEU A 66 23.05 -6.15 7.37
N ARG A 67 23.41 -4.85 7.34
CA ARG A 67 23.04 -3.94 6.25
C ARG A 67 23.67 -4.37 4.93
N GLU A 68 24.98 -4.61 4.92
CA GLU A 68 25.70 -5.08 3.72
C GLU A 68 25.16 -6.43 3.21
N GLY A 69 24.83 -7.34 4.12
CA GLY A 69 24.22 -8.61 3.75
C GLY A 69 22.83 -8.47 3.15
N LYS A 70 22.08 -7.46 3.58
CA LYS A 70 20.75 -7.16 3.01
C LYS A 70 20.88 -6.67 1.57
N GLU A 71 21.83 -5.77 1.32
CA GLU A 71 22.13 -5.27 -0.02
C GLU A 71 22.59 -6.41 -0.94
N THR A 72 23.53 -7.24 -0.48
CA THR A 72 24.02 -8.42 -1.22
C THR A 72 22.88 -9.38 -1.59
N MET A 73 21.95 -9.66 -0.66
CA MET A 73 20.81 -10.53 -0.93
C MET A 73 19.77 -9.86 -1.85
N ASN A 74 19.63 -8.54 -1.83
CA ASN A 74 18.80 -7.83 -2.78
C ASN A 74 19.36 -7.97 -4.20
N ASP A 75 20.66 -7.73 -4.41
CA ASP A 75 21.31 -7.90 -5.71
C ASP A 75 21.16 -9.34 -6.25
N PHE A 76 21.28 -10.31 -5.35
CA PHE A 76 21.01 -11.70 -5.68
C PHE A 76 19.56 -11.93 -6.09
N ALA A 77 18.59 -11.39 -5.33
CA ALA A 77 17.17 -11.51 -5.64
C ALA A 77 16.82 -10.86 -6.98
N GLU A 78 17.37 -9.67 -7.27
CA GLU A 78 17.22 -8.99 -8.56
C GLU A 78 17.78 -9.85 -9.70
N SER A 79 18.96 -10.44 -9.52
CA SER A 79 19.54 -11.37 -10.50
C SER A 79 18.64 -12.57 -10.76
N GLN A 80 18.01 -13.14 -9.73
CA GLN A 80 17.07 -14.26 -9.87
C GLN A 80 15.77 -13.82 -10.56
N LEU A 81 15.26 -12.62 -10.25
CA LEU A 81 14.10 -12.05 -10.92
C LEU A 81 14.37 -11.91 -12.42
N MET A 82 15.52 -11.36 -12.80
CA MET A 82 15.90 -11.19 -14.20
C MET A 82 16.04 -12.51 -14.95
N LYS A 83 16.57 -13.56 -14.31
CA LYS A 83 16.56 -14.91 -14.89
C LYS A 83 15.15 -15.41 -15.18
N LYS A 84 14.22 -15.24 -14.23
CA LYS A 84 12.81 -15.63 -14.41
C LYS A 84 12.11 -14.83 -15.52
N VAL A 85 12.45 -13.55 -15.65
CA VAL A 85 11.98 -12.72 -16.78
C VAL A 85 12.50 -13.27 -18.10
N ALA A 86 13.80 -13.61 -18.19
CA ALA A 86 14.40 -14.20 -19.40
C ALA A 86 13.80 -15.56 -19.77
N GLU A 87 13.41 -16.36 -18.78
CA GLU A 87 12.70 -17.65 -18.95
C GLU A 87 11.22 -17.48 -19.39
N GLY A 88 10.71 -16.25 -19.50
CA GLY A 88 9.33 -15.99 -19.90
C GLY A 88 8.29 -16.15 -18.78
N ASN A 89 8.71 -16.11 -17.50
CA ASN A 89 7.76 -16.20 -16.39
C ASN A 89 6.87 -14.94 -16.34
N MET A 90 5.60 -15.10 -16.69
CA MET A 90 4.65 -13.98 -16.78
C MET A 90 4.44 -13.21 -15.46
N HIS A 91 4.53 -13.89 -14.32
CA HIS A 91 4.40 -13.23 -13.02
C HIS A 91 5.61 -12.33 -12.73
N ALA A 92 6.83 -12.81 -13.03
CA ALA A 92 8.06 -12.04 -12.91
C ALA A 92 8.08 -10.84 -13.87
N ILE A 93 7.64 -11.04 -15.12
CA ILE A 93 7.51 -9.97 -16.12
C ILE A 93 6.53 -8.89 -15.64
N LYS A 94 5.34 -9.29 -15.17
CA LYS A 94 4.34 -8.36 -14.65
C LYS A 94 4.88 -7.57 -13.45
N TYR A 95 5.55 -8.25 -12.52
CA TYR A 95 6.16 -7.61 -11.36
C TYR A 95 7.22 -6.59 -11.77
N PHE A 96 8.15 -6.98 -12.65
CA PHE A 96 9.23 -6.11 -13.13
C PHE A 96 8.67 -4.87 -13.86
N LEU A 97 7.70 -5.05 -14.75
CA LEU A 97 7.06 -3.94 -15.47
C LEU A 97 6.32 -3.01 -14.52
N GLY A 98 5.56 -3.55 -13.56
CA GLY A 98 4.82 -2.75 -12.59
C GLY A 98 5.70 -1.93 -11.64
N TYR A 99 6.94 -2.37 -11.40
CA TYR A 99 7.93 -1.62 -10.61
C TYR A 99 8.66 -0.55 -11.43
N ASN A 100 9.04 -0.87 -12.67
CA ASN A 100 9.91 -0.02 -13.48
C ASN A 100 9.16 0.94 -14.43
N LYS A 101 7.89 0.66 -14.74
CA LYS A 101 7.08 1.46 -15.66
C LYS A 101 5.76 1.86 -15.01
N ASN A 102 5.52 3.17 -14.91
CA ASN A 102 4.33 3.70 -14.26
C ASN A 102 3.04 3.29 -14.99
N GLU A 103 3.11 3.08 -16.31
CA GLU A 103 1.98 2.64 -17.14
C GLU A 103 1.47 1.25 -16.73
N TYR A 104 2.33 0.41 -16.16
CA TYR A 104 2.00 -0.95 -15.73
C TYR A 104 1.80 -1.05 -14.21
N ARG A 105 1.91 0.07 -13.49
CA ARG A 105 1.75 0.09 -12.04
C ARG A 105 0.28 -0.10 -11.72
N TYR A 106 -0.03 -1.20 -11.02
CA TYR A 106 -1.38 -1.43 -10.53
C TYR A 106 -1.75 -0.33 -9.52
N ARG A 107 -2.77 0.47 -9.87
CA ARG A 107 -3.25 1.63 -9.10
C ARG A 107 -4.71 1.40 -8.69
N PRO A 108 -4.95 0.62 -7.62
CA PRO A 108 -6.32 0.30 -7.19
C PRO A 108 -7.12 1.54 -6.76
N ASP A 109 -6.43 2.58 -6.30
CA ASP A 109 -6.96 3.92 -6.03
C ASP A 109 -7.54 4.58 -7.27
N LEU A 110 -6.82 4.50 -8.40
CA LEU A 110 -7.23 5.07 -9.69
C LEU A 110 -8.39 4.27 -10.31
N ILE A 111 -8.36 2.93 -10.19
CA ILE A 111 -9.46 2.06 -10.65
C ILE A 111 -10.75 2.36 -9.88
N ALA A 112 -10.67 2.46 -8.55
CA ALA A 112 -11.82 2.79 -7.72
C ALA A 112 -12.36 4.21 -7.99
N ASP A 113 -11.49 5.16 -8.36
CA ASP A 113 -11.90 6.52 -8.74
C ASP A 113 -12.61 6.57 -10.09
N MET A 114 -12.11 5.80 -11.07
CA MET A 114 -12.76 5.63 -12.37
C MET A 114 -14.15 4.98 -12.25
N GLU A 115 -14.31 3.97 -11.39
CA GLU A 115 -15.60 3.33 -11.15
C GLU A 115 -16.61 4.28 -10.49
N ARG A 116 -16.19 5.04 -9.45
CA ARG A 116 -17.03 6.08 -8.83
C ARG A 116 -17.48 7.16 -9.81
N HIS A 117 -16.58 7.61 -10.69
CA HIS A 117 -16.91 8.63 -11.69
C HIS A 117 -17.88 8.10 -12.75
N ARG A 118 -17.75 6.83 -13.15
CA ARG A 118 -18.68 6.20 -14.10
C ARG A 118 -20.11 6.10 -13.56
N GLU A 119 -20.26 5.69 -12.30
CA GLU A 119 -21.56 5.64 -11.61
C GLU A 119 -22.16 7.05 -11.45
N MET A 120 -21.33 8.04 -11.13
CA MET A 120 -21.74 9.45 -11.03
C MET A 120 -22.17 10.06 -12.36
N ASP A 121 -21.55 9.71 -13.48
CA ASP A 121 -21.92 10.24 -14.79
C ASP A 121 -23.25 9.67 -15.29
N GLU A 122 -23.51 8.38 -15.09
CA GLU A 122 -24.82 7.77 -15.40
C GLU A 122 -25.94 8.38 -14.54
N PHE A 123 -25.66 8.58 -13.24
CA PHE A 123 -26.57 9.24 -12.31
C PHE A 123 -26.82 10.71 -12.73
N ARG A 124 -25.77 11.46 -13.08
CA ARG A 124 -25.88 12.88 -13.44
C ARG A 124 -26.73 13.12 -14.69
N HIS A 125 -26.69 12.20 -15.66
CA HIS A 125 -27.57 12.25 -16.84
C HIS A 125 -29.03 11.97 -16.46
N SER A 126 -29.29 10.97 -15.62
CA SER A 126 -30.65 10.67 -15.13
C SER A 126 -31.22 11.81 -14.28
N TRP A 127 -30.43 12.41 -13.39
CA TRP A 127 -30.88 13.52 -12.55
C TRP A 127 -31.14 14.79 -13.33
N LYS A 128 -30.34 15.10 -14.35
CA LYS A 128 -30.60 16.25 -15.23
C LYS A 128 -31.95 16.11 -15.93
N TYR A 129 -32.27 14.92 -16.44
CA TYR A 129 -33.55 14.63 -17.07
C TYR A 129 -34.73 14.77 -16.08
N ILE A 130 -34.62 14.22 -14.87
CA ILE A 130 -35.65 14.34 -13.82
C ILE A 130 -35.86 15.80 -13.39
N ILE A 131 -34.78 16.59 -13.26
CA ILE A 131 -34.88 18.02 -12.91
C ILE A 131 -35.60 18.80 -14.03
N GLU A 132 -35.38 18.44 -15.28
CA GLU A 132 -36.01 19.10 -16.43
C GLU A 132 -37.51 18.74 -16.53
N GLU A 133 -37.87 17.49 -16.26
CA GLU A 133 -39.27 17.05 -16.19
C GLU A 133 -40.03 17.65 -15.00
N THR A 134 -39.39 17.78 -13.84
CA THR A 134 -40.04 18.40 -12.66
C THR A 134 -40.34 19.88 -12.86
N LYS A 135 -39.48 20.62 -13.60
CA LYS A 135 -39.75 22.01 -14.00
C LYS A 135 -40.98 22.12 -14.90
N LYS A 136 -41.09 21.27 -15.93
CA LYS A 136 -42.27 21.23 -16.81
C LYS A 136 -43.56 20.95 -16.03
N ILE A 137 -43.51 20.06 -15.06
CA ILE A 137 -44.66 19.75 -14.19
C ILE A 137 -45.07 20.96 -13.35
N ASP A 138 -44.11 21.74 -12.85
CA ASP A 138 -44.40 22.93 -12.06
C ASP A 138 -45.03 24.05 -12.90
N ASP A 139 -44.53 24.23 -14.13
CA ASP A 139 -45.11 25.15 -15.11
C ASP A 139 -46.57 24.76 -15.44
N LEU A 140 -46.83 23.49 -15.73
CA LEU A 140 -48.18 22.98 -16.00
C LEU A 140 -49.12 23.11 -14.81
N LYS A 141 -48.63 22.96 -13.57
CA LYS A 141 -49.42 23.18 -12.36
C LYS A 141 -49.82 24.65 -12.21
N ASN A 142 -48.90 25.56 -12.52
CA ASN A 142 -49.18 26.99 -12.48
C ASN A 142 -50.19 27.40 -13.56
N GLU A 143 -50.07 26.88 -14.78
CA GLU A 143 -51.05 27.09 -15.85
C GLU A 143 -52.43 26.56 -15.47
N ASN A 144 -52.52 25.33 -14.95
CA ASN A 144 -53.78 24.76 -14.49
C ASN A 144 -54.42 25.61 -13.39
N LYS A 145 -53.63 26.11 -12.44
CA LYS A 145 -54.14 26.98 -11.37
C LYS A 145 -54.75 28.28 -11.94
N GLN A 146 -54.13 28.86 -12.96
CA GLN A 146 -54.64 30.05 -13.65
C GLN A 146 -55.93 29.75 -14.42
N LEU A 147 -56.00 28.61 -15.10
CA LEU A 147 -57.20 28.16 -15.81
C LEU A 147 -58.36 27.91 -14.85
N MET A 148 -58.12 27.25 -13.71
CA MET A 148 -59.14 27.01 -12.69
C MET A 148 -59.68 28.32 -12.09
N LYS A 149 -58.82 29.33 -11.92
CA LYS A 149 -59.24 30.66 -11.48
C LYS A 149 -60.16 31.34 -12.52
N LYS A 150 -59.79 31.27 -13.81
CA LYS A 150 -60.62 31.80 -14.92
C LYS A 150 -61.97 31.08 -15.04
N ILE A 151 -62.01 29.77 -14.84
CA ILE A 151 -63.25 28.99 -14.87
C ILE A 151 -64.20 29.43 -13.75
N SER A 152 -63.68 29.58 -12.52
CA SER A 152 -64.48 30.08 -11.37
C SER A 152 -65.03 31.50 -11.61
N GLU A 153 -64.24 32.38 -12.22
CA GLU A 153 -64.67 33.75 -12.58
C GLU A 153 -65.78 33.74 -13.66
N LEU A 154 -65.69 32.84 -14.66
CA LEU A 154 -66.70 32.67 -15.70
C LEU A 154 -68.00 32.04 -15.20
N GLU A 155 -67.93 31.09 -14.27
CA GLU A 155 -69.10 30.49 -13.62
C GLU A 155 -69.83 31.51 -12.74
N SER A 156 -69.08 32.36 -12.04
CA SER A 156 -69.64 33.50 -11.27
C SER A 156 -70.31 34.53 -12.18
N SER A 157 -69.81 34.71 -13.42
CA SER A 157 -70.41 35.58 -14.44
C SER A 157 -71.70 35.00 -15.04
N LYS A 158 -71.85 33.67 -15.13
CA LYS A 158 -73.04 33.02 -15.69
C LYS A 158 -74.22 32.97 -14.72
N ASN A 159 -73.97 33.14 -13.41
CA ASN A 159 -74.98 33.08 -12.36
C ASN A 159 -75.54 34.45 -11.94
N LYS A 160 -75.34 35.51 -12.74
CA LYS A 160 -76.09 36.76 -12.57
C LYS A 160 -77.56 36.53 -12.99
N PRO A 161 -78.55 36.77 -12.12
CA PRO A 161 -79.95 36.61 -12.48
C PRO A 161 -80.30 37.55 -13.64
N LYS A 162 -81.02 37.02 -14.63
CA LYS A 162 -81.75 37.84 -15.61
C LYS A 162 -82.82 38.63 -14.84
N ASN A 163 -82.46 39.79 -14.31
CA ASN A 163 -83.44 40.76 -13.85
C ASN A 163 -84.09 41.40 -15.08
N GLY A 164 -85.15 40.77 -15.57
CA GLY A 164 -86.03 41.29 -16.59
C GLY A 164 -87.33 41.76 -15.96
N ALA A 165 -87.53 43.08 -16.04
CA ALA A 165 -88.79 43.80 -16.17
C ALA A 165 -89.89 43.58 -15.10
N ASN A 166 -90.06 44.62 -14.28
CA ASN A 166 -91.39 45.20 -14.10
C ASN A 166 -91.63 46.19 -15.24
#